data_AF-A0A8D5U2A4-F1
#
_entry.id   AF-A0A8D5U2A4-F1
#
_cell.length_a   1.000
_cell.length_b   1.000
_cell.length_c   1.000
_cell.angle_alpha   90.00
_cell.angle_beta   90.00
_cell.angle_gamma   90.00
#
_symmetry.space_group_name_H-M   'P 1'
#
loop_
_entity.id
_entity.type
_entity.pdbx_description
1 polymer ?
#
loop_
_entity_poly.entity_id
_entity_poly.type
_entity_poly.pdbx_seq_one_letter_code
_entity_poly.pdbx_strand_id
1 'polypeptide(L)'
;MANGLTIKRRKGNTQFVDYGDTVEASHYVEEGKYLVFDESFFEKVGQNLIYSHAHKTRISLYEKEELVDLLRRAGFKVLGTLRTLSFEELNEIRDDRVTFIGIKE
;
A
#
# COMPACT_ATOMS: atom_id res chain seq x y z
N MET A 1 36.88 9.01 12.50
CA MET A 1 36.47 9.76 11.28
C MET A 1 35.03 9.36 11.00
N ALA A 2 34.07 10.26 11.28
CA ALA A 2 32.65 9.98 11.12
C ALA A 2 32.24 10.24 9.67
N ASN A 3 31.87 9.19 8.94
CA ASN A 3 31.25 9.33 7.63
C ASN A 3 29.80 9.80 7.86
N GLY A 4 29.58 11.11 7.73
CA GLY A 4 28.26 11.70 7.72
C GLY A 4 27.45 11.14 6.57
N LEU A 5 26.40 10.39 6.88
CA LEU A 5 25.42 9.94 5.89
C LEU A 5 24.66 11.17 5.39
N THR A 6 24.95 11.58 4.16
CA THR A 6 24.21 12.61 3.45
C THR A 6 22.84 12.05 3.07
N ILE A 7 21.81 12.37 3.87
CA ILE A 7 20.42 12.02 3.58
C ILE A 7 19.97 12.84 2.37
N LYS A 8 19.91 12.20 1.20
CA LYS A 8 19.27 12.77 0.00
C LYS A 8 17.76 12.70 0.21
N ARG A 9 17.17 13.78 0.71
CA ARG A 9 15.70 13.93 0.82
C ARG A 9 15.05 13.80 -0.57
N ARG A 10 14.52 12.63 -0.89
CA ARG A 10 13.49 12.51 -1.95
C ARG A 10 12.22 13.16 -1.41
N LYS A 11 11.59 14.03 -2.21
CA LYS A 11 10.29 14.65 -1.91
C LYS A 11 9.23 13.54 -1.85
N GLY A 12 9.07 12.94 -0.68
CA GLY A 12 7.96 12.07 -0.30
C GLY A 12 7.59 12.38 1.14
N ASN A 13 6.36 12.10 1.54
CA ASN A 13 5.92 12.23 2.93
C ASN A 13 6.62 11.15 3.77
N THR A 14 7.85 11.43 4.23
CA THR A 14 8.56 10.56 5.16
C THR A 14 7.86 10.60 6.51
N GLN A 15 7.32 9.47 6.94
CA GLN A 15 6.78 9.29 8.29
C GLN A 15 7.63 8.24 9.01
N PHE A 16 7.99 8.55 10.25
CA PHE A 16 8.58 7.58 11.17
C PHE A 16 7.43 6.93 11.95
N VAL A 17 7.20 5.64 11.71
CA VAL A 17 6.15 4.85 12.37
C VAL A 17 6.84 3.87 13.31
N ASP A 18 6.40 3.84 14.57
CA ASP A 18 6.96 2.93 15.59
C ASP A 18 6.17 1.62 15.59
N TYR A 19 6.74 0.58 14.97
CA TYR A 19 6.24 -0.80 15.03
C TYR A 19 6.98 -1.64 16.11
N GLY A 20 7.81 -1.02 16.95
CA GLY A 20 8.90 -1.66 17.70
C GLY A 20 10.27 -1.46 17.04
N ASP A 21 10.30 -1.10 15.75
CA ASP A 21 11.47 -0.70 14.96
C ASP A 21 11.29 0.72 14.42
N THR A 22 12.41 1.41 14.11
CA THR A 22 12.34 2.70 13.41
C THR A 22 12.22 2.45 11.91
N VAL A 23 11.13 2.90 11.30
CA VAL A 23 10.88 2.72 9.86
C VAL A 23 10.89 4.06 9.15
N GLU A 24 11.65 4.18 8.06
CA GLU A 24 11.54 5.26 7.08
C GLU A 24 10.68 4.77 5.93
N ALA A 25 9.44 5.25 5.82
CA ALA A 25 8.52 4.87 4.76
C ALA A 25 8.32 6.01 3.76
N SER A 26 8.25 5.66 2.47
CA SER A 26 7.82 6.56 1.40
C SER A 26 6.86 5.84 0.46
N HIS A 27 5.91 6.58 -0.12
CA HIS A 27 5.04 6.05 -1.16
C HIS A 27 4.99 6.98 -2.37
N TYR A 28 4.86 6.40 -3.55
CA TYR A 28 4.77 7.15 -4.80
C TYR A 28 3.99 6.35 -5.86
N VAL A 29 3.42 7.08 -6.83
CA VAL A 29 2.77 6.47 -8.00
C VAL A 29 3.82 6.28 -9.10
N GLU A 30 3.96 5.04 -9.57
CA GLU A 30 4.86 4.66 -10.65
C GLU A 30 4.05 4.36 -11.91
N GLU A 31 4.45 4.96 -13.04
CA GLU A 31 3.81 4.78 -14.35
C GLU A 31 2.29 5.05 -14.39
N GLY A 32 1.75 5.74 -13.37
CA GLY A 32 0.32 5.99 -13.22
C GLY A 32 -0.52 4.73 -12.89
N LYS A 33 0.12 3.57 -12.68
CA LYS A 33 -0.56 2.28 -12.56
C LYS A 33 -0.25 1.52 -11.28
N TYR A 34 0.78 1.94 -10.56
CA TYR A 34 1.21 1.24 -9.36
C TYR A 34 1.43 2.23 -8.23
N LEU A 35 0.87 1.93 -7.06
CA LEU A 35 1.26 2.55 -5.82
C LEU A 35 2.40 1.72 -5.22
N VAL A 36 3.55 2.37 -5.06
CA VAL A 36 4.76 1.75 -4.53
C VAL A 36 4.95 2.22 -3.10
N PHE A 37 5.15 1.27 -2.19
CA PHE A 37 5.58 1.49 -0.81
C PHE A 37 7.04 1.05 -0.71
N ASP A 38 7.90 1.97 -0.27
CA ASP A 38 9.33 1.76 -0.10
C ASP A 38 9.66 2.05 1.37
N GLU A 39 9.99 1.00 2.10
CA GLU A 39 10.14 0.99 3.56
C GLU A 39 11.55 0.55 3.91
N SER A 40 12.29 1.38 4.65
CA SER A 40 13.60 1.05 5.20
C SER A 40 13.52 0.90 6.70
N PHE A 41 13.97 -0.24 7.22
CA PHE A 41 13.88 -0.61 8.62
C PHE A 41 15.23 -0.42 9.31
N PHE A 42 15.20 0.13 10.52
CA PHE A 42 16.37 0.42 11.34
C PHE A 42 16.20 -0.10 12.76
N GLU A 43 17.24 -0.78 13.25
CA GLU A 43 17.36 -1.23 14.63
C GLU A 43 18.03 -0.15 15.48
N LYS A 44 17.53 0.05 16.69
CA LYS A 44 18.11 1.00 17.64
C LYS A 44 19.14 0.31 18.53
N VAL A 45 20.41 0.63 18.34
CA VAL A 45 21.52 0.13 19.17
C VAL A 45 22.14 1.30 19.94
N GLY A 46 21.78 1.41 21.22
CA GLY A 46 22.14 2.56 22.05
C GLY A 46 21.48 3.85 21.54
N GLN A 47 22.30 4.82 21.12
CA GLN A 47 21.83 6.08 20.51
C GLN A 47 21.89 6.08 18.97
N ASN A 48 22.34 4.99 18.36
CA ASN A 48 22.48 4.88 16.91
C ASN A 48 21.32 4.10 16.30
N LEU A 49 20.93 4.50 15.09
CA LEU A 49 20.07 3.71 14.21
C LEU A 49 20.95 2.95 13.22
N ILE A 50 20.80 1.64 13.18
CA ILE A 50 21.53 0.76 12.27
C ILE A 50 20.54 0.23 11.24
N TYR A 51 20.84 0.46 9.96
CA TYR A 51 20.04 -0.09 8.87
C TYR A 51 20.01 -1.62 8.95
N SER A 52 18.80 -2.19 8.94
CA SER A 52 18.58 -3.64 8.97
C SER A 52 18.29 -4.15 7.57
N HIS A 53 17.17 -3.71 6.97
CA HIS A 53 16.74 -4.14 5.64
C HIS A 53 15.76 -3.15 5.02
N ALA A 54 15.41 -3.36 3.75
CA ALA A 54 14.39 -2.60 3.05
C ALA A 54 13.35 -3.55 2.44
N HIS A 55 12.11 -3.09 2.42
CA HIS A 55 10.99 -3.78 1.83
C HIS A 55 10.33 -2.87 0.79
N LYS A 56 10.04 -3.43 -0.38
CA LYS A 56 9.37 -2.72 -1.45
C LYS A 56 8.11 -3.47 -1.87
N THR A 57 6.95 -2.89 -1.57
CA THR A 57 5.66 -3.42 -2.01
C THR A 57 5.13 -2.61 -3.18
N ARG A 58 4.70 -3.30 -4.24
CA ARG A 58 4.09 -2.70 -5.42
C ARG A 58 2.64 -3.17 -5.52
N ILE A 59 1.70 -2.24 -5.41
CA ILE A 59 0.27 -2.53 -5.52
C ILE A 59 -0.23 -1.93 -6.83
N SER A 60 -0.88 -2.73 -7.65
CA SER A 60 -1.55 -2.24 -8.85
C SER A 60 -2.78 -1.41 -8.49
N LEU A 61 -2.91 -0.25 -9.12
CA LEU A 61 -4.07 0.60 -9.05
C LEU A 61 -5.06 0.15 -10.12
N TYR A 62 -6.31 -0.02 -9.72
CA TYR A 62 -7.40 -0.38 -10.62
C TYR A 62 -8.58 0.54 -10.35
N GLU A 63 -9.23 0.96 -11.43
CA GLU A 63 -10.60 1.45 -11.32
C GLU A 63 -11.55 0.28 -11.03
N LYS A 64 -12.70 0.58 -10.41
CA LYS A 64 -13.68 -0.43 -10.01
C LYS A 64 -14.14 -1.26 -11.21
N GLU A 65 -14.37 -0.63 -12.35
CA GLU A 65 -14.84 -1.25 -13.60
C GLU A 65 -13.79 -2.22 -14.16
N GLU A 66 -12.51 -1.91 -14.03
CA GLU A 66 -11.42 -2.78 -14.49
C GLU A 66 -11.37 -4.07 -13.68
N LEU A 67 -11.58 -3.99 -12.36
CA LEU A 67 -11.69 -5.17 -11.50
C LEU A 67 -12.90 -6.04 -11.86
N VAL A 68 -14.05 -5.42 -12.13
CA VAL A 68 -15.26 -6.15 -12.58
C VAL A 68 -14.97 -6.90 -13.88
N ASP A 69 -14.29 -6.27 -14.83
CA ASP A 69 -13.94 -6.91 -16.10
C ASP A 69 -12.92 -8.04 -15.94
N LEU A 70 -11.92 -7.88 -15.05
CA LEU A 70 -10.98 -8.94 -14.71
C LEU A 70 -11.68 -10.16 -14.08
N LEU A 71 -12.60 -9.92 -13.15
CA LEU A 71 -13.41 -10.97 -12.53
C LEU A 71 -14.28 -11.68 -13.57
N ARG A 72 -14.91 -10.93 -14.49
CA ARG A 72 -15.69 -11.52 -15.59
C ARG A 72 -14.84 -12.41 -16.49
N ARG A 73 -13.64 -11.96 -16.88
CA ARG A 73 -12.69 -12.76 -17.68
C ARG A 73 -12.20 -14.00 -16.93
N ALA A 74 -12.14 -13.93 -15.61
CA ALA A 74 -11.84 -15.06 -14.74
C ALA A 74 -13.05 -16.00 -14.54
N GLY A 75 -14.19 -15.77 -15.20
CA GLY A 75 -15.39 -16.60 -15.10
C GLY A 75 -16.18 -16.35 -13.82
N PHE A 76 -16.24 -15.11 -13.34
CA PHE A 76 -17.12 -14.72 -12.25
C PHE A 76 -18.15 -13.71 -12.74
N LYS A 77 -19.40 -13.91 -12.31
CA LYS A 77 -20.44 -12.89 -12.40
C LYS A 77 -20.46 -12.09 -11.11
N VAL A 78 -20.09 -10.82 -11.20
CA VAL A 78 -20.19 -9.86 -10.09
C VAL A 78 -21.66 -9.51 -9.87
N LEU A 79 -22.15 -9.76 -8.66
CA LEU A 79 -23.53 -9.47 -8.24
C LEU A 79 -23.65 -8.07 -7.63
N GLY A 80 -22.58 -7.57 -7.02
CA GLY A 80 -22.54 -6.24 -6.41
C GLY A 80 -21.27 -5.99 -5.62
N THR A 81 -21.23 -4.84 -4.95
CA THR A 81 -20.14 -4.43 -4.07
C THR A 81 -20.68 -4.00 -2.71
N LEU A 82 -20.00 -4.43 -1.65
CA LEU A 82 -20.32 -4.07 -0.27
C LEU A 82 -19.14 -3.34 0.36
N ARG A 83 -19.44 -2.60 1.43
CA ARG A 83 -18.40 -2.10 2.33
C ARG A 83 -17.71 -3.27 3.02
N THR A 84 -16.38 -3.19 3.13
CA THR A 84 -15.56 -4.31 3.64
C THR A 84 -15.85 -4.58 5.12
N LEU A 85 -15.97 -5.88 5.48
CA LEU A 85 -16.34 -6.37 6.81
C LEU A 85 -17.73 -5.92 7.29
N SER A 86 -18.62 -5.55 6.36
CA SER A 86 -20.03 -5.30 6.66
C SER A 86 -20.93 -5.94 5.59
N PHE A 87 -22.25 -5.87 5.82
CA PHE A 87 -23.28 -6.23 4.84
C PHE A 87 -23.95 -4.98 4.24
N GLU A 88 -23.31 -3.82 4.38
CA GLU A 88 -23.85 -2.54 3.92
C GLU A 88 -23.44 -2.25 2.47
N GLU A 89 -24.29 -1.53 1.75
CA GLU A 89 -23.95 -1.01 0.42
C GLU A 89 -22.72 -0.09 0.50
N LEU A 90 -21.86 -0.19 -0.51
CA LEU A 90 -20.67 0.64 -0.63
C LEU A 90 -21.06 2.10 -0.87
N ASN A 91 -20.53 3.01 -0.06
CA ASN A 91 -20.55 4.44 -0.33
C ASN A 91 -19.19 4.89 -0.91
N GLU A 92 -19.15 5.12 -2.22
CA GLU A 92 -17.90 5.43 -2.94
C GLU A 92 -17.19 6.72 -2.49
N ILE A 93 -17.89 7.62 -1.78
CA ILE A 93 -17.30 8.87 -1.27
C ILE A 93 -16.69 8.67 0.12
N ARG A 94 -17.24 7.76 0.93
CA ARG A 94 -16.92 7.61 2.35
C ARG A 94 -16.15 6.36 2.71
N ASP A 95 -16.24 5.31 1.88
CA ASP A 95 -15.66 4.02 2.19
C ASP A 95 -14.31 3.81 1.51
N ASP A 96 -13.29 3.55 2.33
CA ASP A 96 -11.92 3.35 1.86
C ASP A 96 -11.66 1.91 1.36
N ARG A 97 -12.61 0.98 1.57
CA ARG A 97 -12.44 -0.45 1.28
C ARG A 97 -13.71 -1.09 0.72
N VAL A 98 -13.58 -1.72 -0.43
CA VAL A 98 -14.66 -2.43 -1.13
C VAL A 98 -14.48 -3.96 -1.11
N THR A 99 -15.58 -4.68 -0.98
CA THR A 99 -15.67 -6.13 -1.18
C THR A 99 -16.56 -6.43 -2.38
N PHE A 100 -16.03 -7.15 -3.37
CA PHE A 100 -16.79 -7.62 -4.53
C PHE A 100 -17.48 -8.94 -4.19
N ILE A 101 -18.79 -9.01 -4.42
CA ILE A 101 -19.58 -10.23 -4.27
C ILE A 101 -19.82 -10.79 -5.66
N GLY A 102 -19.38 -12.03 -5.89
CA GLY A 102 -19.55 -12.69 -7.18
C GLY A 102 -19.78 -14.19 -7.05
N ILE A 103 -20.36 -14.77 -8.09
CA ILE A 103 -20.56 -16.21 -8.23
C ILE A 103 -19.72 -16.72 -9.40
N LYS A 104 -19.14 -17.91 -9.25
CA LYS A 104 -18.38 -18.57 -10.32
C LYS A 104 -19.34 -19.09 -11.39
N GLU A 105 -19.05 -18.78 -12.65
CA GLU A 105 -19.70 -19.32 -13.85
C GLU A 105 -18.81 -20.38 -14.53
#